data_AF-A0A944L7Q7-F1
#
_entry.id   AF-A0A944L7Q7-F1
#
_cell.length_a   1.000
_cell.length_b   1.000
_cell.length_c   1.000
_cell.angle_alpha   90.00
_cell.angle_beta   90.00
_cell.angle_gamma   90.00
#
_symmetry.space_group_name_H-M   'P 1'
#
loop_
_entity.id
_entity.type
_entity.pdbx_description
1 polymer ?
#
loop_
_entity_poly.entity_id
_entity_poly.type
_entity_poly.pdbx_seq_one_letter_code
_entity_poly.pdbx_strand_id
1 'polypeptide(L)' 'KELVSGWTKTFSDPRLCAAIVDRLTFNGTIIETGTDSYRLAHTIAQHAAS' A
#
# COMPACT_ATOMS: atom_id res chain seq x y z
N LYS A 1 11.17 2.33 12.43
CA LYS A 1 10.04 3.30 12.38
C LYS A 1 9.79 3.60 10.90
N GLU A 2 9.29 2.61 10.16
CA GLU A 2 9.36 2.56 8.69
C GLU A 2 8.01 2.74 7.97
N LEU A 3 6.96 3.15 8.67
CA LEU A 3 5.67 3.44 8.02
C LEU A 3 5.68 4.72 7.18
N VAL A 4 6.77 5.50 7.18
CA VAL A 4 6.80 6.87 6.64
C VAL A 4 7.34 6.94 5.20
N SER A 5 8.01 5.89 4.70
CA SER A 5 8.78 5.98 3.45
C SER A 5 7.92 6.07 2.18
N GLY A 6 6.72 5.46 2.19
CA GLY A 6 5.77 5.55 1.07
C GLY A 6 4.96 6.85 1.09
N TRP A 7 4.48 7.25 2.27
CA TRP A 7 3.55 8.38 2.42
C TRP A 7 4.21 9.75 2.21
N THR A 8 5.51 9.91 2.48
CA THR A 8 6.24 11.16 2.21
C THR A 8 6.34 11.51 0.72
N LYS A 9 6.20 10.51 -0.17
CA LYS A 9 6.12 10.75 -1.62
C LYS A 9 4.77 11.32 -2.03
N THR A 10 3.69 10.92 -1.35
CA THR A 10 2.32 11.38 -1.62
C THR A 10 1.99 12.69 -0.87
N PHE A 11 2.47 12.82 0.37
CA PHE A 11 2.28 13.96 1.24
C PHE A 11 3.65 14.58 1.58
N SER A 12 4.05 15.57 0.79
CA SER A 12 5.39 16.17 0.87
C SER A 12 5.61 17.01 2.12
N ASP A 13 4.55 17.57 2.72
CA ASP A 13 4.67 18.25 4.02
C ASP A 13 4.71 17.22 5.16
N PRO A 14 5.77 17.20 5.99
CA PRO A 14 5.93 16.19 7.03
C PRO A 14 4.86 16.22 8.13
N ARG A 15 4.33 17.41 8.45
CA ARG A 15 3.31 17.57 9.50
C ARG A 15 1.95 17.09 8.99
N LEU A 16 1.61 17.41 7.74
CA LEU A 16 0.42 16.93 7.06
C LEU A 16 0.45 15.41 6.90
N CYS A 17 1.59 14.85 6.46
CA CYS A 17 1.77 13.40 6.34
C CYS A 17 1.50 12.71 7.68
N ALA A 18 2.10 13.20 8.77
CA ALA A 18 1.88 12.65 10.11
C ALA A 18 0.42 12.74 10.56
N ALA A 19 -0.24 13.88 10.34
CA ALA A 19 -1.65 14.07 10.73
C ALA A 19 -2.60 13.14 9.96
N ILE A 20 -2.35 12.92 8.67
CA ILE A 20 -3.16 12.01 7.84
C ILE A 20 -2.95 10.55 8.27
N VAL A 21 -1.69 10.13 8.44
CA VAL A 21 -1.37 8.76 8.86
C VAL A 21 -1.96 8.47 10.25
N ASP A 22 -1.89 9.42 11.19
CA ASP A 22 -2.50 9.30 12.51
C ASP A 22 -4.02 9.06 12.40
N ARG A 23 -4.72 9.88 11.60
CA ARG A 23 -6.17 9.75 11.44
C ARG A 23 -6.60 8.44 10.76
N LEU A 24 -5.84 7.96 9.78
CA LEU A 24 -6.12 6.70 9.08
C LEU A 24 -5.87 5.47 9.94
N THR A 25 -4.88 5.56 10.84
CA THR A 25 -4.49 4.45 11.73
C THR A 25 -5.29 4.44 13.03
N PHE A 26 -5.85 5.58 13.44
CA PHE A 26 -6.71 5.67 14.61
C PHE A 26 -7.95 4.77 14.47
N ASN A 27 -8.04 3.75 15.33
CA ASN A 27 -9.10 2.74 15.33
C ASN A 27 -9.22 1.94 14.00
N GLY A 28 -8.17 1.95 13.19
CA GLY A 28 -8.04 1.14 11.97
C GLY A 28 -7.26 -0.15 12.24
N THR A 29 -7.62 -1.23 11.56
CA THR A 29 -6.84 -2.47 11.55
C THR A 29 -5.86 -2.45 10.38
N ILE A 30 -4.56 -2.57 10.66
CA ILE A 30 -3.54 -2.69 9.62
C ILE A 30 -3.46 -4.15 9.18
N ILE A 31 -3.58 -4.40 7.88
CA ILE A 31 -3.42 -5.72 7.26
C ILE A 31 -2.20 -5.64 6.35
N GLU A 32 -1.16 -6.40 6.70
CA GLU A 32 0.02 -6.54 5.84
C GLU A 32 -0.26 -7.61 4.78
N THR A 33 -0.26 -7.19 3.52
CA THR A 33 -0.44 -8.10 2.38
C THR A 33 0.90 -8.47 1.76
N GLY A 34 0.97 -9.63 1.10
CA GLY A 34 2.11 -10.00 0.26
C GLY A 34 2.23 -9.13 -1.00
N THR A 35 3.19 -9.46 -1.85
CA THR A 35 3.46 -8.75 -3.11
C THR A 35 2.79 -9.37 -4.33
N ASP A 36 2.01 -10.44 -4.14
CA ASP A 36 1.45 -11.22 -5.24
C ASP A 36 0.29 -10.48 -5.92
N SER A 37 0.37 -10.41 -7.24
CA SER A 37 -0.67 -9.79 -8.07
C SER A 37 -1.60 -10.84 -8.65
N TYR A 38 -2.84 -10.90 -8.14
CA TYR A 38 -3.89 -11.77 -8.69
C TYR A 38 -4.10 -11.55 -10.19
N ARG A 39 -4.18 -10.29 -10.61
CA ARG A 39 -4.43 -9.92 -12.02
C ARG A 39 -3.31 -10.42 -12.92
N LEU A 40 -2.05 -10.24 -12.51
CA LEU A 40 -0.90 -10.69 -13.27
C LEU A 40 -0.88 -12.21 -13.39
N ALA A 41 -1.05 -12.93 -12.28
CA ALA A 41 -1.09 -14.39 -12.27
C ALA A 41 -2.17 -14.93 -13.20
N HIS A 42 -3.35 -14.31 -13.19
CA HIS A 42 -4.46 -14.70 -14.05
C HIS A 42 -4.16 -14.46 -15.54
N THR A 43 -3.60 -13.30 -15.89
CA THR A 43 -3.19 -12.99 -17.26
C THR A 43 -2.12 -13.96 -17.75
N ILE A 44 -1.11 -14.28 -16.93
CA ILE A 44 -0.08 -15.27 -17.27
C ILE A 44 -0.71 -16.65 -17.52
N ALA A 45 -1.64 -17.07 -16.67
CA ALA A 45 -2.33 -18.35 -16.84
C ALA A 45 -3.16 -18.40 -18.14
N GLN A 46 -3.83 -17.31 -18.51
CA GLN A 46 -4.55 -17.20 -19.78
C GLN A 46 -3.61 -17.28 -20.99
N HIS A 47 -2.47 -16.56 -20.95
CA HIS A 47 -1.46 -16.61 -22.01
C HIS A 47 -0.77 -17.97 -22.14
N ALA A 48 -0.62 -18.72 -21.05
CA ALA A 48 -0.04 -20.06 -21.10
C ALA A 48 -0.99 -21.12 -21.67
N ALA A 49 -2.30 -20.84 -21.69
CA ALA A 49 -3.33 -21.76 -22.17
C ALA A 49 -3.71 -21.54 -23.65
N SER A 50 -3.23 -20.44 -24.26
CA SER A 50 -3.36 -20.14 -25.69
C SER A 50 -2.19 -20.69 -26.49
#